data_AF-A0AAX0L8P3-F1
#
_entry.id   AF-A0AAX0L8P3-F1
#
_cell.length_a   1.000
_cell.length_b   1.000
_cell.length_c   1.000
_cell.angle_alpha   90.00
_cell.angle_beta   90.00
_cell.angle_gamma   90.00
#
_symmetry.space_group_name_H-M   'P 1'
#
loop_
_entity.id
_entity.type
_entity.pdbx_description
1 polymer ?
#
loop_
_entity_poly.entity_id
_entity_poly.type
_entity_poly.pdbx_seq_one_letter_code
_entity_poly.pdbx_strand_id
1 'polypeptide(L)'
;MKIIKILSLACCLGYFAFGASEVYYIKATGEFGKNLSEVAKQYAKDNNANVDIFIDEDPRRYKDTRVLKLGVNKRGHYSTSLGKELYEKNCMSCHGEDMQKRPSGATALKNMSAEDIEGSVISYRTDNEFGGSNKILMRDVARKISNSDLGAIIYYIKGKDAYSSDIEYENKPVSTEKKQGSYLR
;
A
#
# COMPACT_ATOMS: atom_id res chain seq x y z
N MET A 1 -51.66 -36.53 -40.39
CA MET A 1 -51.42 -35.11 -40.02
C MET A 1 -51.06 -35.10 -38.53
N LYS A 2 -49.77 -34.97 -38.18
CA LYS A 2 -49.17 -33.80 -37.48
C LYS A 2 -50.13 -33.26 -36.38
N ILE A 3 -49.77 -33.14 -35.11
CA ILE A 3 -48.65 -32.37 -34.55
C ILE A 3 -48.32 -32.88 -33.13
N ILE A 4 -47.02 -33.04 -32.86
CA ILE A 4 -46.37 -33.26 -31.57
C ILE A 4 -46.43 -31.98 -30.73
N LYS A 5 -46.76 -32.06 -29.43
CA LYS A 5 -46.36 -31.02 -28.46
C LYS A 5 -45.71 -31.65 -27.22
N ILE A 6 -44.41 -31.37 -27.14
CA ILE A 6 -43.47 -31.54 -26.04
C ILE A 6 -43.78 -30.51 -24.94
N LEU A 7 -43.15 -30.68 -23.77
CA LEU A 7 -42.98 -29.72 -22.65
C LEU A 7 -44.11 -29.79 -21.62
N SER A 8 -43.89 -30.21 -20.38
CA SER A 8 -43.00 -29.51 -19.46
C SER A 8 -42.37 -30.44 -18.42
N LEU A 9 -41.04 -30.53 -18.50
CA LEU A 9 -40.14 -31.08 -17.49
C LEU A 9 -40.18 -30.12 -16.28
N ALA A 10 -40.98 -30.46 -15.26
CA ALA A 10 -41.02 -29.73 -14.00
C ALA A 10 -39.72 -30.00 -13.22
N CYS A 11 -38.75 -29.15 -13.50
CA CYS A 11 -37.67 -28.67 -12.66
C CYS A 11 -37.77 -29.09 -11.16
N CYS A 12 -37.26 -30.27 -10.81
CA CYS A 12 -36.71 -30.50 -9.48
C CYS A 12 -35.40 -29.74 -9.40
N LEU A 13 -35.50 -28.43 -9.15
CA LEU A 13 -34.41 -27.60 -8.64
C LEU A 13 -33.99 -28.21 -7.30
N GLY A 14 -33.04 -29.12 -7.35
CA GLY A 14 -32.21 -29.45 -6.21
C GLY A 14 -31.53 -28.16 -5.78
N TYR A 15 -32.08 -27.53 -4.75
CA TYR A 15 -31.38 -26.56 -3.92
C TYR A 15 -30.16 -27.28 -3.33
N PHE A 16 -29.06 -27.34 -4.08
CA PHE A 16 -27.76 -27.42 -3.45
C PHE A 16 -27.53 -26.06 -2.82
N ALA A 17 -27.81 -26.00 -1.52
CA ALA A 17 -27.40 -24.89 -0.67
C ALA A 17 -25.88 -24.74 -0.82
N PHE A 18 -25.47 -23.79 -1.65
CA PHE A 18 -24.12 -23.24 -1.59
C PHE A 18 -24.05 -22.50 -0.27
N GLY A 19 -23.60 -23.19 0.78
CA GLY A 19 -23.30 -22.55 2.06
C GLY A 19 -22.31 -21.43 1.77
N ALA A 20 -22.74 -20.18 1.96
CA ALA A 20 -21.85 -19.04 1.84
C ALA A 20 -20.72 -19.27 2.85
N SER A 21 -19.50 -19.51 2.36
CA SER A 21 -18.32 -19.64 3.21
C SER A 21 -18.03 -18.27 3.80
N GLU A 22 -18.59 -17.99 4.97
CA GLU A 22 -18.31 -16.77 5.72
C GLU A 22 -16.83 -16.78 6.15
N VAL A 23 -16.08 -15.76 5.74
CA VAL A 23 -14.66 -15.61 6.04
C VAL A 23 -14.50 -14.63 7.20
N TYR A 24 -13.84 -15.06 8.27
CA TYR A 24 -13.64 -14.30 9.49
C TYR A 24 -12.18 -13.83 9.62
N TYR A 25 -11.97 -12.53 9.90
CA TYR A 25 -10.65 -11.95 10.13
C TYR A 25 -10.41 -11.70 11.61
N ILE A 26 -9.35 -12.28 12.18
CA ILE A 26 -9.01 -12.14 13.61
C ILE A 26 -7.63 -11.51 13.73
N LYS A 27 -7.55 -10.33 14.37
CA LYS A 27 -6.28 -9.70 14.74
C LYS A 27 -5.90 -10.09 16.16
N ALA A 28 -4.84 -10.87 16.31
CA ALA A 28 -4.27 -11.25 17.60
C ALA A 28 -2.75 -11.00 17.59
N THR A 29 -2.20 -10.48 18.68
CA THR A 29 -0.79 -10.05 18.77
C THR A 29 -0.06 -10.74 19.93
N GLY A 30 1.27 -10.80 19.85
CA GLY A 30 2.11 -11.34 20.92
C GLY A 30 1.93 -12.86 21.13
N GLU A 31 2.21 -13.32 22.34
CA GLU A 31 2.13 -14.75 22.71
C GLU A 31 0.70 -15.30 22.55
N PHE A 32 -0.31 -14.48 22.83
CA PHE A 32 -1.71 -14.84 22.60
C PHE A 32 -1.98 -15.15 21.12
N GLY A 33 -1.51 -14.32 20.19
CA GLY A 33 -1.67 -14.56 18.75
C GLY A 33 -0.96 -15.83 18.28
N LYS A 34 0.23 -16.11 18.83
CA LYS A 34 0.96 -17.37 18.56
C LYS A 34 0.16 -18.58 19.04
N ASN A 35 -0.28 -18.58 20.30
CA ASN A 35 -1.06 -19.68 20.86
C ASN A 35 -2.38 -19.88 20.13
N LEU A 36 -3.08 -18.79 19.79
CA LEU A 36 -4.33 -18.84 19.02
C LEU A 36 -4.10 -19.46 17.64
N SER A 37 -2.97 -19.15 16.98
CA SER A 37 -2.63 -19.73 15.68
C SER A 37 -2.38 -21.24 15.75
N GLU A 38 -1.77 -21.71 16.84
CA GLU A 38 -1.52 -23.13 17.08
C GLU A 38 -2.84 -23.87 17.35
N VAL A 39 -3.71 -23.29 18.20
CA VAL A 39 -5.05 -23.83 18.48
C VAL A 39 -5.90 -23.90 17.21
N ALA A 40 -5.90 -22.83 16.40
CA ALA A 40 -6.68 -22.78 15.16
C ALA A 40 -6.23 -23.85 14.14
N LYS A 41 -4.92 -24.06 13.99
CA LYS A 41 -4.36 -25.12 13.13
C LYS A 41 -4.78 -26.51 13.59
N GLN A 42 -4.69 -26.77 14.89
CA GLN A 42 -5.04 -28.07 15.45
C GLN A 42 -6.53 -28.35 15.27
N TYR A 43 -7.39 -27.39 15.59
CA TYR A 43 -8.84 -27.52 15.41
C TYR A 43 -9.24 -27.75 13.95
N ALA A 44 -8.59 -27.04 13.01
CA ALA A 44 -8.84 -27.21 11.59
C ALA A 44 -8.46 -28.64 11.12
N LYS A 45 -7.31 -29.16 11.57
CA LYS A 45 -6.87 -30.52 11.29
C LYS A 45 -7.86 -31.57 11.82
N ASP A 46 -8.32 -31.41 13.05
CA ASP A 46 -9.21 -32.36 13.71
C ASP A 46 -10.61 -32.41 13.07
N ASN A 47 -11.05 -31.30 12.48
CA ASN A 47 -12.36 -31.17 11.84
C ASN A 47 -12.32 -31.22 10.31
N ASN A 48 -11.18 -31.57 9.72
CA ASN A 48 -10.96 -31.57 8.27
C ASN A 48 -11.38 -30.24 7.59
N ALA A 49 -11.15 -29.13 8.30
CA ALA A 49 -11.43 -27.78 7.85
C ALA A 49 -10.13 -27.10 7.38
N ASN A 50 -10.26 -26.05 6.57
CA ASN A 50 -9.13 -25.26 6.11
C ASN A 50 -8.99 -23.98 6.95
N VAL A 51 -7.76 -23.61 7.31
CA VAL A 51 -7.44 -22.36 8.00
C VAL A 51 -6.18 -21.73 7.41
N ASP A 52 -6.33 -20.52 6.88
CA ASP A 52 -5.22 -19.73 6.38
C ASP A 52 -4.72 -18.78 7.48
N ILE A 53 -3.50 -19.02 7.95
CA ILE A 53 -2.88 -18.18 8.99
C ILE A 53 -1.88 -17.24 8.34
N PHE A 54 -2.23 -15.96 8.32
CA PHE A 54 -1.36 -14.89 7.86
C PHE A 54 -0.60 -14.31 9.05
N ILE A 55 0.72 -14.54 9.08
CA ILE A 55 1.61 -13.86 10.02
C ILE A 55 2.07 -12.58 9.34
N ASP A 56 1.71 -11.43 9.92
CA ASP A 56 2.31 -10.16 9.54
C ASP A 56 3.49 -9.87 10.45
N GLU A 57 4.72 -10.00 9.92
CA GLU A 57 5.96 -9.78 10.67
C GLU A 57 6.03 -8.36 11.25
N ASP A 58 5.41 -7.39 10.60
CA ASP A 58 5.15 -6.08 11.18
C ASP A 58 3.76 -5.60 10.75
N PRO A 59 2.71 -5.69 11.59
CA PRO A 59 1.37 -5.21 11.25
C PRO A 59 1.31 -3.70 11.04
N ARG A 60 2.41 -2.97 11.31
CA ARG A 60 2.56 -1.54 11.02
C ARG A 60 3.08 -1.29 9.61
N ARG A 61 3.67 -2.29 8.93
CA ARG A 61 4.15 -2.17 7.55
C ARG A 61 3.02 -2.33 6.56
N TYR A 62 2.74 -1.26 5.84
CA TYR A 62 1.81 -1.27 4.73
C TYR A 62 2.31 -2.20 3.61
N LYS A 63 1.52 -3.23 3.28
CA LYS A 63 1.77 -4.13 2.14
C LYS A 63 1.22 -3.51 0.87
N ASP A 64 2.11 -2.93 0.08
CA ASP A 64 1.75 -2.40 -1.24
C ASP A 64 1.54 -3.55 -2.24
N THR A 65 0.28 -3.77 -2.61
CA THR A 65 -0.16 -4.82 -3.55
C THR A 65 -0.13 -4.37 -5.01
N ARG A 66 0.27 -3.12 -5.31
CA ARG A 66 0.38 -2.62 -6.68
C ARG A 66 1.40 -3.45 -7.46
N VAL A 67 1.03 -3.83 -8.68
CA VAL A 67 1.90 -4.57 -9.61
C VAL A 67 3.15 -3.75 -9.95
N LEU A 68 2.98 -2.44 -10.16
CA LEU A 68 4.07 -1.50 -10.39
C LEU A 68 4.22 -0.62 -9.13
N LYS A 69 5.30 -0.82 -8.38
CA LYS A 69 5.62 -0.10 -7.13
C LYS A 69 6.27 1.27 -7.41
N LEU A 70 5.66 2.04 -8.29
CA LEU A 70 6.11 3.38 -8.65
C LEU A 70 5.69 4.37 -7.56
N GLY A 71 6.68 5.01 -6.94
CA GLY A 71 6.48 5.97 -5.86
C GLY A 71 5.74 5.42 -4.65
N VAL A 72 5.30 6.33 -3.79
CA VAL A 72 4.46 6.05 -2.63
C VAL A 72 3.03 5.74 -3.10
N ASN A 73 2.33 4.84 -2.41
CA ASN A 73 0.91 4.65 -2.65
C ASN A 73 0.14 5.75 -1.93
N LYS A 74 -0.32 6.78 -2.64
CA LYS A 74 -1.09 7.90 -2.05
C LYS A 74 -2.37 7.46 -1.31
N ARG A 75 -2.90 6.27 -1.63
CA ARG A 75 -4.07 5.65 -0.97
C ARG A 75 -3.66 4.57 0.04
N GLY A 76 -2.39 4.46 0.36
CA GLY A 76 -1.84 3.46 1.27
C GLY A 76 -2.26 3.72 2.73
N HIS A 77 -2.54 2.64 3.45
CA HIS A 77 -2.83 2.70 4.88
C HIS A 77 -1.52 2.59 5.66
N TYR A 78 -0.87 3.73 5.90
CA TYR A 78 0.39 3.79 6.60
C TYR A 78 0.21 3.90 8.12
N SER A 79 1.15 3.31 8.87
CA SER A 79 1.18 3.43 10.32
C SER A 79 1.99 4.66 10.75
N THR A 80 1.37 5.57 11.51
CA THR A 80 2.06 6.72 12.12
C THR A 80 3.20 6.28 13.04
N SER A 81 3.04 5.19 13.79
CA SER A 81 4.07 4.72 14.73
C SER A 81 5.30 4.17 14.01
N LEU A 82 5.10 3.47 12.90
CA LEU A 82 6.20 3.05 12.03
C LEU A 82 6.86 4.26 11.37
N GLY A 83 6.07 5.22 10.88
CA GLY A 83 6.59 6.46 10.32
C GLY A 83 7.49 7.23 11.28
N LYS A 84 7.08 7.33 12.56
CA LYS A 84 7.88 7.93 13.64
C LYS A 84 9.20 7.19 13.86
N GLU A 85 9.14 5.87 14.01
CA GLU A 85 10.35 5.03 14.19
C GLU A 85 11.34 5.20 13.03
N LEU A 86 10.85 5.15 11.79
CA LEU A 86 11.67 5.34 10.60
C LEU A 86 12.25 6.76 10.52
N TYR A 87 11.49 7.77 10.92
CA TYR A 87 11.95 9.16 10.97
C TYR A 87 13.05 9.35 12.02
N GLU A 88 12.86 8.85 13.24
CA GLU A 88 13.85 8.91 14.32
C GLU A 88 15.16 8.24 13.91
N LYS A 89 15.06 7.08 13.27
CA LYS A 89 16.19 6.29 12.82
C LYS A 89 16.98 6.92 11.67
N ASN A 90 16.30 7.51 10.69
CA ASN A 90 16.92 7.89 9.41
C ASN A 90 16.99 9.39 9.15
N CYS A 91 16.15 10.21 9.79
CA CYS A 91 15.94 11.61 9.42
C CYS A 91 16.24 12.59 10.56
N MET A 92 15.86 12.23 11.80
CA MET A 92 15.84 13.14 12.95
C MET A 92 17.19 13.76 13.28
N SER A 93 18.31 13.03 13.13
CA SER A 93 19.65 13.54 13.46
C SER A 93 19.99 14.83 12.70
N CYS A 94 19.54 14.94 11.44
CA CYS A 94 19.75 16.11 10.60
C CYS A 94 18.53 17.04 10.55
N HIS A 95 17.32 16.49 10.49
CA HIS A 95 16.08 17.27 10.30
C HIS A 95 15.40 17.72 11.60
N GLY A 96 15.88 17.25 12.76
CA GLY A 96 15.37 17.62 14.09
C GLY A 96 14.15 16.81 14.50
N GLU A 97 13.81 16.80 15.78
CA GLU A 97 12.64 16.08 16.31
C GLU A 97 11.32 16.66 15.77
N ASP A 98 11.28 17.98 15.57
CA ASP A 98 10.11 18.73 15.13
C ASP A 98 10.08 19.02 13.61
N MET A 99 11.02 18.43 12.86
CA MET A 99 11.15 18.57 11.39
C MET A 99 11.42 20.01 10.92
N GLN A 100 11.86 20.91 11.81
CA GLN A 100 12.11 22.31 11.49
C GLN A 100 13.58 22.65 11.18
N LYS A 101 14.52 21.72 11.41
CA LYS A 101 15.92 21.99 11.06
C LYS A 101 16.06 22.13 9.54
N ARG A 102 17.00 22.99 9.16
CA ARG A 102 17.31 23.35 7.78
C ARG A 102 18.75 22.96 7.43
N PRO A 103 19.06 21.67 7.23
CA PRO A 103 20.40 21.22 6.86
C PRO A 103 20.92 22.02 5.66
N SER A 104 22.05 22.70 5.84
CA SER A 104 22.69 23.51 4.81
C SER A 104 21.77 24.57 4.18
N GLY A 105 20.85 25.14 4.96
CA GLY A 105 19.92 26.19 4.52
C GLY A 105 18.70 25.71 3.74
N ALA A 106 18.55 24.40 3.54
CA ALA A 106 17.41 23.81 2.82
C ALA A 106 16.05 24.14 3.47
N THR A 107 14.97 23.89 2.73
CA THR A 107 13.61 23.97 3.28
C THR A 107 13.42 22.92 4.37
N ALA A 108 12.79 23.32 5.48
CA ALA A 108 12.42 22.39 6.55
C ALA A 108 11.36 21.39 6.07
N LEU A 109 11.47 20.11 6.46
CA LEU A 109 10.52 19.07 6.04
C LEU A 109 9.08 19.40 6.42
N LYS A 110 8.88 20.05 7.57
CA LYS A 110 7.55 20.50 8.02
C LYS A 110 6.85 21.41 7.01
N ASN A 111 7.64 22.23 6.28
CA ASN A 111 7.17 23.23 5.35
C ASN A 111 7.08 22.73 3.90
N MET A 112 7.53 21.51 3.61
CA MET A 112 7.40 20.89 2.29
C MET A 112 6.05 20.18 2.14
N SER A 113 5.50 20.11 0.93
CA SER A 113 4.35 19.24 0.65
C SER A 113 4.75 17.75 0.72
N ALA A 114 3.77 16.85 0.79
CA ALA A 114 4.05 15.41 0.72
C ALA A 114 4.69 15.04 -0.63
N GLU A 115 4.20 15.64 -1.71
CA GLU A 115 4.71 15.51 -3.07
C GLU A 115 6.16 15.97 -3.19
N ASP A 116 6.51 17.11 -2.59
CA ASP A 116 7.88 17.63 -2.65
C ASP A 116 8.85 16.72 -1.88
N ILE A 117 8.42 16.17 -0.74
CA ILE A 117 9.23 15.23 0.05
C ILE A 117 9.42 13.94 -0.75
N GLU A 118 8.33 13.37 -1.29
CA GLU A 118 8.39 12.16 -2.10
C GLU A 118 9.28 12.35 -3.33
N GLY A 119 9.03 13.40 -4.11
CA GLY A 119 9.77 13.75 -5.30
C GLY A 119 11.25 13.95 -5.01
N SER A 120 11.58 14.69 -3.94
CA SER A 120 12.98 14.90 -3.54
C SER A 120 13.69 13.60 -3.18
N VAL A 121 13.05 12.73 -2.39
CA VAL A 121 13.63 11.43 -2.00
C VAL A 121 13.82 10.52 -3.21
N ILE A 122 12.87 10.51 -4.15
CA ILE A 122 13.01 9.77 -5.40
C ILE A 122 14.18 10.34 -6.22
N SER A 123 14.26 11.66 -6.39
CA SER A 123 15.35 12.31 -7.14
C SER A 123 16.72 12.03 -6.51
N TYR A 124 16.86 12.00 -5.18
CA TYR A 124 18.11 11.59 -4.53
C TYR A 124 18.53 10.15 -4.89
N ARG A 125 17.58 9.26 -5.19
CA ARG A 125 17.86 7.86 -5.59
C ARG A 125 18.16 7.72 -7.08
N THR A 126 17.50 8.51 -7.93
CA THR A 126 17.48 8.30 -9.38
C THR A 126 18.30 9.31 -10.17
N ASP A 127 18.45 10.53 -9.66
CA ASP A 127 19.20 11.61 -10.30
C ASP A 127 20.55 11.80 -9.60
N ASN A 128 21.62 11.59 -10.36
CA ASN A 128 22.98 11.72 -9.87
C ASN A 128 23.40 13.18 -9.62
N GLU A 129 22.67 14.17 -10.15
CA GLU A 129 22.95 15.60 -10.02
C GLU A 129 22.05 16.32 -9.00
N PHE A 130 20.94 15.71 -8.60
CA PHE A 130 20.01 16.29 -7.64
C PHE A 130 20.63 16.53 -6.24
N GLY A 131 20.29 17.66 -5.63
CA GLY A 131 20.53 17.91 -4.19
C GLY A 131 21.84 18.59 -3.80
N GLY A 132 22.62 19.10 -4.77
CA GLY A 132 23.75 20.01 -4.54
C GLY A 132 24.78 19.49 -3.53
N SER A 133 25.16 20.33 -2.56
CA SER A 133 26.18 19.98 -1.55
C SER A 133 25.76 18.83 -0.61
N ASN A 134 24.46 18.59 -0.43
CA ASN A 134 23.92 17.52 0.44
C ASN A 134 23.64 16.22 -0.31
N LYS A 135 23.93 16.19 -1.62
CA LYS A 135 23.62 15.10 -2.55
C LYS A 135 24.08 13.72 -2.06
N ILE A 136 25.34 13.60 -1.64
CA ILE A 136 25.90 12.32 -1.22
C ILE A 136 25.23 11.83 0.07
N LEU A 137 25.09 12.72 1.07
CA LEU A 137 24.49 12.40 2.36
C LEU A 137 23.04 11.92 2.20
N MET A 138 22.22 12.70 1.49
CA MET A 138 20.80 12.36 1.32
C MET A 138 20.59 11.18 0.39
N ARG A 139 21.46 10.93 -0.59
CA ARG A 139 21.41 9.72 -1.41
C ARG A 139 21.58 8.46 -0.56
N ASP A 140 22.53 8.44 0.36
CA ASP A 140 22.77 7.27 1.22
C ASP A 140 21.59 6.98 2.14
N VAL A 141 20.94 8.02 2.67
CA VAL A 141 19.71 7.88 3.46
C VAL A 141 18.56 7.40 2.58
N ALA A 142 18.34 8.05 1.43
CA ALA A 142 17.22 7.75 0.53
C ALA A 142 17.26 6.31 0.02
N ARG A 143 18.44 5.75 -0.26
CA ARG A 143 18.59 4.36 -0.75
C ARG A 143 18.30 3.29 0.32
N LYS A 144 18.29 3.64 1.61
CA LYS A 144 18.05 2.69 2.72
C LYS A 144 16.57 2.48 3.05
N ILE A 145 15.71 3.37 2.57
CA ILE A 145 14.26 3.29 2.81
C ILE A 145 13.54 2.84 1.54
N SER A 146 12.48 2.04 1.67
CA SER A 146 11.61 1.65 0.57
C SER A 146 10.54 2.72 0.26
N ASN A 147 9.72 2.52 -0.78
CA ASN A 147 8.59 3.42 -1.05
C ASN A 147 7.46 3.28 0.01
N SER A 148 7.26 2.09 0.58
CA SER A 148 6.32 1.91 1.68
C SER A 148 6.81 2.56 2.97
N ASP A 149 8.12 2.50 3.25
CA ASP A 149 8.74 3.21 4.37
C ASP A 149 8.62 4.73 4.19
N LEU A 150 8.90 5.23 2.98
CA LEU A 150 8.74 6.65 2.65
C LEU A 150 7.30 7.13 2.85
N GLY A 151 6.31 6.33 2.43
CA GLY A 151 4.90 6.63 2.68
C GLY A 151 4.57 6.70 4.17
N ALA A 152 5.11 5.80 4.99
CA ALA A 152 4.94 5.86 6.44
C ALA A 152 5.58 7.10 7.06
N ILE A 153 6.79 7.47 6.62
CA ILE A 153 7.48 8.69 7.07
C ILE A 153 6.66 9.93 6.70
N ILE A 154 6.18 10.04 5.45
CA ILE A 154 5.37 11.17 4.99
C ILE A 154 4.06 11.25 5.77
N TYR A 155 3.40 10.11 6.01
CA TYR A 155 2.20 10.03 6.83
C TYR A 155 2.43 10.51 8.26
N TYR A 156 3.59 10.22 8.84
CA TYR A 156 3.97 10.74 10.16
C TYR A 156 4.23 12.25 10.15
N ILE A 157 4.93 12.77 9.14
CA ILE A 157 5.29 14.20 9.04
C ILE A 157 4.06 15.08 8.73
N LYS A 158 3.21 14.65 7.78
CA LYS A 158 2.11 15.47 7.23
C LYS A 158 0.73 15.05 7.72
N GLY A 159 0.60 13.87 8.32
CA GLY A 159 -0.67 13.33 8.80
C GLY A 159 -1.45 12.56 7.74
N LYS A 160 -2.67 12.16 8.09
CA LYS A 160 -3.51 11.27 7.26
C LYS A 160 -3.93 11.85 5.92
N ASP A 161 -3.98 13.18 5.84
CA ASP A 161 -4.42 13.93 4.67
C ASP A 161 -3.24 14.42 3.82
N ALA A 162 -2.06 13.82 3.99
CA ALA A 162 -0.81 14.21 3.35
C ALA A 162 -0.92 14.39 1.82
N TYR A 163 -1.77 13.57 1.17
CA TYR A 163 -1.96 13.53 -0.28
C TYR A 163 -3.35 14.03 -0.72
N SER A 164 -4.11 14.66 0.18
CA SER A 164 -5.54 14.96 -0.03
C SER A 164 -5.82 16.18 -0.92
N SER A 165 -4.80 16.84 -1.48
CA SER A 165 -5.01 18.00 -2.36
C SER A 165 -5.54 17.65 -3.76
N ASP A 166 -5.54 16.36 -4.17
CA ASP A 166 -5.77 15.98 -5.58
C ASP A 166 -6.93 14.97 -5.81
N ILE A 167 -7.85 14.78 -4.86
CA ILE A 167 -9.03 13.90 -5.09
C ILE A 167 -10.30 14.74 -5.25
N GLU A 168 -10.30 15.63 -6.24
CA GLU A 168 -11.53 16.00 -6.93
C GLU A 168 -11.73 14.98 -8.08
N TYR A 169 -12.71 14.09 -7.92
CA TYR A 169 -13.06 13.11 -8.95
C TYR A 169 -13.78 13.80 -10.12
N GLU A 170 -13.05 14.51 -10.98
CA GLU A 170 -13.53 14.76 -12.34
C GLU A 170 -13.20 13.53 -13.21
N ASN A 171 -14.23 12.75 -13.53
CA ASN A 171 -14.16 11.79 -14.63
C ASN A 171 -14.01 12.56 -15.95
N LYS A 172 -12.76 12.86 -16.35
CA LYS A 172 -12.50 13.37 -17.70
C LYS A 172 -12.63 12.21 -18.69
N PRO A 173 -13.48 12.33 -19.72
CA PRO A 173 -13.65 11.26 -20.70
C PRO A 173 -12.31 10.98 -21.40
N VAL A 174 -11.92 9.71 -21.41
CA VAL A 174 -10.76 9.22 -22.16
C VAL A 174 -11.08 9.39 -23.65
N SER A 175 -10.33 10.26 -24.34
CA SER A 175 -10.41 10.38 -25.79
C SER A 175 -9.95 9.07 -26.44
N THR A 176 -10.85 8.43 -27.20
CA THR A 176 -10.60 7.17 -27.90
C THR A 176 -10.08 7.37 -29.33
N GLU A 177 -9.50 8.52 -29.67
CA GLU A 177 -8.89 8.70 -31.00
C GLU A 177 -7.64 7.84 -31.14
N LYS A 178 -7.82 6.66 -31.73
CA LYS A 178 -6.71 5.84 -32.24
C LYS A 178 -6.12 6.52 -33.47
N LYS A 179 -4.95 7.14 -33.34
CA LYS A 179 -4.06 7.27 -34.51
C LYS A 179 -3.49 5.88 -34.80
N GLN A 180 -4.09 5.18 -35.77
CA GLN A 180 -3.51 3.97 -36.35
C GLN A 180 -2.11 4.31 -36.90
N GLY A 181 -1.07 3.87 -36.20
CA GLY A 181 0.29 3.86 -36.74
C GLY A 181 0.39 2.77 -37.80
N SER A 182 0.63 3.14 -39.05
CA SER A 182 0.93 2.21 -40.14
C SER A 182 2.34 1.65 -39.96
N TYR A 183 2.46 0.51 -39.27
CA TYR A 183 3.73 -0.20 -39.10
C TYR A 183 4.05 -1.10 -40.30
N LEU A 184 4.06 -0.55 -41.52
CA LEU A 184 4.67 -1.19 -42.68
C LEU A 184 5.10 -0.09 -43.66
N ARG A 185 6.41 0.06 -43.83
CA ARG A 185 7.05 0.60 -45.04
C ARG A 185 8.18 -0.34 -45.42
#